data_AF-A0A920NS57-F1
#
_entry.id   AF-A0A920NS57-F1
#
_cell.length_a   1.000
_cell.length_b   1.000
_cell.length_c   1.000
_cell.angle_alpha   90.00
_cell.angle_beta   90.00
_cell.angle_gamma   90.00
#
_symmetry.space_group_name_H-M   'P 1'
#
loop_
_entity.id
_entity.type
_entity.pdbx_description
1 polymer ?
#
loop_
_entity_poly.entity_id
_entity_poly.type
_entity_poly.pdbx_seq_one_letter_code
_entity_poly.pdbx_strand_id
1 'polypeptide(L)'
;MINHGVITGALFLCVGMIYERTHSRMIEDYGGLSKTVPVFIVFFSIFTLAAIGLPGMNAFVGEFLIISGAFKANMIIAAFSILGLF
;
A
#
# COMPACT_ATOMS: atom_id res chain seq x y z
N MET A 1 7.56 9.32 5.01
CA MET A 1 6.60 9.69 6.08
C MET A 1 5.34 10.36 5.54
N ILE A 2 5.42 11.52 4.89
CA ILE A 2 4.24 12.20 4.30
C ILE A 2 3.49 11.28 3.34
N ASN A 3 4.21 10.67 2.39
CA ASN A 3 3.59 9.78 1.41
C ASN A 3 2.88 8.57 2.05
N HIS A 4 3.50 8.00 3.06
CA HIS A 4 2.92 6.89 3.82
C HIS A 4 1.59 7.33 4.45
N GLY A 5 1.53 8.49 5.12
CA GLY A 5 0.30 9.01 5.70
C GLY A 5 -0.84 9.19 4.68
N VAL A 6 -0.52 9.68 3.48
CA VAL A 6 -1.50 9.83 2.39
C VAL A 6 -2.03 8.48 1.93
N ILE A 7 -1.15 7.51 1.65
CA ILE A 7 -1.57 6.19 1.15
C ILE A 7 -2.35 5.42 2.21
N THR A 8 -1.87 5.40 3.46
CA THR A 8 -2.56 4.70 4.54
C THR A 8 -3.93 5.33 4.80
N GLY A 9 -4.04 6.67 4.80
CA GLY A 9 -5.32 7.36 4.92
C GLY A 9 -6.29 7.03 3.77
N ALA A 10 -5.78 6.97 2.53
CA ALA A 10 -6.58 6.59 1.37
C ALA A 10 -7.10 5.14 1.47
N LEU A 11 -6.26 4.19 1.89
CA LEU A 11 -6.67 2.80 2.10
C LEU A 11 -7.70 2.66 3.22
N PHE A 12 -7.52 3.36 4.35
CA PHE A 12 -8.52 3.37 5.42
C PHE A 12 -9.86 3.96 4.97
N LEU A 13 -9.85 5.01 4.14
CA LEU A 13 -11.07 5.53 3.53
C LEU A 13 -11.73 4.52 2.60
N CYS A 14 -10.96 3.83 1.76
CA CYS A 14 -11.49 2.77 0.89
C CYS A 14 -12.16 1.65 1.70
N VAL A 15 -11.49 1.16 2.75
CA VAL A 15 -12.06 0.12 3.63
C VAL A 15 -13.31 0.63 4.36
N GLY A 16 -13.28 1.86 4.87
CA GLY A 16 -14.45 2.48 5.53
C GLY A 16 -15.65 2.60 4.60
N MET A 17 -15.45 2.99 3.33
CA MET A 17 -16.51 3.09 2.33
C MET A 17 -17.17 1.75 1.98
N ILE A 18 -16.40 0.66 1.97
CA ILE A 18 -16.94 -0.69 1.76
C ILE A 18 -17.67 -1.15 3.02
N TYR A 19 -17.05 -0.95 4.19
CA TYR A 19 -17.62 -1.35 5.46
C TYR A 19 -18.99 -0.72 5.71
N GLU A 20 -19.16 0.56 5.39
CA GLU A 20 -20.44 1.26 5.54
C GLU A 20 -21.57 0.65 4.67
N ARG A 21 -21.21 0.00 3.55
CA ARG A 21 -22.19 -0.61 2.64
C ARG A 21 -22.50 -2.06 2.96
N THR A 22 -21.53 -2.81 3.50
CA THR A 22 -21.68 -4.24 3.73
C THR A 22 -21.90 -4.59 5.19
N HIS A 23 -21.48 -3.72 6.13
CA HIS A 23 -21.40 -3.96 7.57
C HIS A 23 -20.68 -5.26 8.00
N SER A 24 -20.04 -5.96 7.06
CA SER A 24 -19.19 -7.11 7.32
C SER A 24 -17.73 -6.68 7.35
N ARG A 25 -16.89 -7.43 8.06
CA ARG A 25 -15.41 -7.31 8.04
C ARG A 25 -14.74 -8.56 7.49
N MET A 26 -15.53 -9.54 7.05
CA MET A 26 -15.02 -10.81 6.54
C MET A 26 -14.59 -10.64 5.09
N ILE A 27 -13.37 -11.07 4.77
CA ILE A 27 -12.80 -10.97 3.41
C ILE A 27 -13.64 -11.79 2.41
N GLU A 28 -14.23 -12.88 2.89
CA GLU A 28 -15.08 -13.80 2.14
C GLU A 28 -16.31 -13.10 1.52
N ASP A 29 -16.85 -12.10 2.20
CA ASP A 29 -18.06 -11.36 1.78
C ASP A 29 -17.76 -10.33 0.67
N TYR A 30 -16.49 -10.09 0.37
CA TYR A 30 -16.04 -9.09 -0.60
C TYR A 30 -15.71 -9.67 -1.99
N GLY A 31 -16.11 -10.92 -2.24
CA GLY A 31 -15.97 -11.56 -3.55
C GLY A 31 -16.71 -10.80 -4.66
N GLY A 32 -16.06 -10.62 -5.82
CA GLY A 32 -16.71 -10.07 -7.02
C GLY A 32 -16.90 -8.55 -7.06
N LEU A 33 -16.33 -7.79 -6.10
CA LEU A 33 -16.38 -6.32 -6.08
C LEU A 33 -15.90 -5.65 -7.38
N SER A 34 -14.98 -6.28 -8.13
CA SER A 34 -14.50 -5.79 -9.42
C SER A 34 -15.61 -5.61 -10.46
N LYS A 35 -16.69 -6.39 -10.38
CA LYS A 35 -17.84 -6.27 -11.28
C LYS A 35 -18.87 -5.27 -10.77
N THR A 36 -19.07 -5.21 -9.45
CA THR A 36 -20.14 -4.41 -8.83
C THR A 36 -19.75 -2.94 -8.66
N VAL A 37 -18.49 -2.65 -8.32
CA VAL A 37 -17.96 -1.30 -8.08
C VAL A 37 -16.58 -1.13 -8.75
N PRO A 38 -16.51 -1.12 -10.10
CA PRO A 38 -15.26 -1.12 -10.84
C PRO A 38 -14.38 0.10 -10.56
N VAL A 39 -14.99 1.28 -10.39
CA VAL A 39 -14.26 2.53 -10.09
C VAL A 39 -13.56 2.45 -8.73
N PHE A 40 -14.24 1.91 -7.72
CA PHE A 40 -13.66 1.70 -6.40
C PHE A 40 -12.42 0.81 -6.48
N ILE A 41 -12.52 -0.30 -7.23
CA ILE A 41 -11.44 -1.27 -7.35
C ILE A 41 -10.23 -0.66 -8.05
N VAL A 42 -10.42 0.19 -9.07
CA VAL A 42 -9.30 0.90 -9.71
C VAL A 42 -8.53 1.75 -8.67
N PHE A 43 -9.22 2.57 -7.89
CA PHE A 43 -8.57 3.39 -6.87
C PHE A 43 -7.93 2.54 -5.76
N PHE A 44 -8.64 1.53 -5.26
CA PHE A 44 -8.14 0.61 -4.25
C PHE A 44 -6.88 -0.12 -4.72
N SER A 45 -6.85 -0.60 -5.96
CA SER A 45 -5.67 -1.21 -6.57
C SER A 45 -4.51 -0.23 -6.71
N ILE A 46 -4.75 1.01 -7.17
CA ILE A 46 -3.70 2.04 -7.26
C ILE A 46 -3.09 2.31 -5.88
N PHE A 47 -3.91 2.51 -4.84
CA PHE A 47 -3.42 2.76 -3.49
C PHE A 47 -2.71 1.54 -2.89
N THR A 48 -3.15 0.32 -3.21
CA THR A 48 -2.48 -0.91 -2.77
C THR A 48 -1.12 -1.07 -3.45
N LEU A 49 -1.03 -0.82 -4.75
CA LEU A 49 0.25 -0.83 -5.48
C LEU A 49 1.20 0.27 -4.98
N ALA A 50 0.67 1.44 -4.64
CA ALA A 50 1.44 2.49 -4.00
C ALA A 50 1.90 2.08 -2.59
N ALA A 51 1.10 1.35 -1.83
CA ALA A 51 1.46 0.89 -0.48
C ALA A 51 2.58 -0.16 -0.45
N ILE A 52 2.65 -1.01 -1.48
CA ILE A 52 3.70 -2.04 -1.61
C ILE A 52 5.00 -1.45 -2.21
N GLY A 53 5.02 -0.15 -2.54
CA GLY A 53 6.22 0.46 -3.09
C GLY A 53 6.55 0.05 -4.52
N LEU A 54 5.53 -0.25 -5.35
CA LEU A 54 5.75 -0.64 -6.75
C LEU A 54 6.62 0.42 -7.49
N PRO A 55 7.64 0.00 -8.27
CA PRO A 55 8.38 0.92 -9.13
C PRO A 55 7.45 1.74 -10.04
N GLY A 56 7.60 3.05 -9.99
CA GLY A 56 6.72 4.00 -10.69
C GLY A 56 5.67 4.66 -9.80
N MET A 57 5.48 4.18 -8.56
CA MET A 57 4.66 4.84 -7.55
C MET A 57 5.50 5.78 -6.69
N ASN A 58 4.84 6.74 -6.04
CA ASN A 58 5.49 7.72 -5.17
C ASN A 58 6.18 7.11 -3.93
N ALA A 59 5.71 5.96 -3.44
CA ALA A 59 6.27 5.29 -2.27
C ALA A 59 7.65 4.70 -2.54
N PHE A 60 7.83 4.15 -3.74
CA PHE A 60 9.09 3.57 -4.18
C PHE A 60 10.25 4.56 -4.07
N VAL A 61 10.04 5.83 -4.43
CA VAL A 61 11.11 6.85 -4.38
C VAL A 61 11.62 7.04 -2.94
N GLY A 62 10.71 7.04 -1.96
CA GLY A 62 11.06 7.17 -0.56
C GLY A 62 11.82 5.96 -0.04
N GLU A 63 11.31 4.76 -0.32
CA GLU A 63 11.92 3.49 0.12
C GLU A 63 13.29 3.28 -0.51
N PHE A 64 13.44 3.56 -1.80
CA PHE A 64 14.71 3.46 -2.50
C PHE A 64 15.78 4.38 -1.89
N LEU A 65 15.43 5.63 -1.58
CA LEU A 65 16.35 6.58 -0.94
C LEU A 65 16.74 6.14 0.47
N ILE A 66 15.80 5.59 1.24
CA ILE A 66 16.06 5.06 2.59
C ILE A 66 17.03 3.88 2.50
N ILE A 67 16.78 2.93 1.61
CA ILE A 67 17.65 1.75 1.41
C ILE A 67 19.05 2.20 0.95
N SER A 68 19.14 3.13 -0.01
CA SER A 68 20.42 3.68 -0.47
C SER A 68 21.22 4.34 0.65
N GLY A 69 20.55 5.11 1.52
CA GLY A 69 21.16 5.68 2.72
C GLY A 69 21.60 4.62 3.73
N ALA A 70 20.77 3.60 3.95
CA ALA A 70 21.08 2.48 4.83
C ALA A 70 22.31 1.69 4.36
N PHE A 71 22.46 1.47 3.05
CA PHE A 71 23.66 0.82 2.49
C PHE A 71 24.95 1.60 2.77
N LYS A 72 24.89 2.93 2.78
CA LYS A 72 26.04 3.77 3.16
C LYS A 72 26.36 3.71 4.65
N ALA A 73 25.34 3.53 5.50
CA ALA A 73 25.51 3.48 6.95
C ALA A 73 25.97 2.10 7.44
N ASN A 74 25.32 1.02 6.99
CA ASN A 74 25.67 -0.35 7.33
C ASN A 74 25.09 -1.33 6.29
N MET A 75 25.99 -1.98 5.53
CA MET A 75 25.61 -2.89 4.44
C MET A 75 24.84 -4.13 4.92
N ILE A 76 25.18 -4.68 6.09
CA ILE A 76 24.56 -5.90 6.61
C ILE A 76 23.11 -5.61 7.02
N ILE A 77 22.91 -4.53 7.79
CA ILE A 77 21.58 -4.11 8.24
C ILE A 77 20.70 -3.74 7.03
N ALA A 78 21.27 -3.06 6.04
CA ALA A 78 20.55 -2.71 4.81
C ALA A 78 20.10 -3.95 4.04
N ALA A 79 20.96 -4.96 3.89
CA ALA A 79 20.62 -6.20 3.21
C ALA A 79 19.47 -6.97 3.89
N PHE A 80 19.48 -7.04 5.23
CA PHE A 80 18.37 -7.64 5.98
C PHE A 80 17.08 -6.81 5.88
N SER A 81 17.19 -5.48 5.81
CA SER A 81 16.03 -4.60 5.73
C SER A 81 15.21 -4.81 4.45
N ILE A 82 15.87 -5.17 3.34
CA ILE A 82 15.21 -5.46 2.05
C ILE A 82 14.27 -6.66 2.16
N LEU A 83 14.59 -7.67 2.99
CA LEU A 83 13.76 -8.86 3.15
C LEU A 83 12.43 -8.58 3.86
N GLY A 84 12.38 -7.55 4.71
CA GLY A 84 11.16 -7.16 5.44
C GLY A 84 10.38 -6.02 4.77
N LEU A 85 10.88 -5.50 3.65
CA LEU A 85 10.29 -4.38 2.91
C LEU A 85 9.28 -4.83 1.83
N PHE A 86 9.26 -6.13 1.50
CA PHE A 86 8.33 -6.75 0.53
C PHE A 86 7.39 -7.73 1.23
#